data_AF-A0AAV2I294-F1
#
_entry.id   AF-A0AAV2I294-F1
#
_cell.length_a   1.000
_cell.length_b   1.000
_cell.length_c   1.000
_cell.angle_alpha   90.00
_cell.angle_beta   90.00
_cell.angle_gamma   90.00
#
_symmetry.space_group_name_H-M   'P 1'
#
loop_
_entity.id
_entity.type
_entity.pdbx_description
1 polymer ?
#
loop_
_entity_poly.entity_id
_entity_poly.type
_entity_poly.pdbx_seq_one_letter_code
_entity_poly.pdbx_strand_id
1 'polypeptide(L)'
;MFYIVAVLMASLAVGVSAQGSTKNDTCYRYDVDGCSIPFQLPFFFKDLFTHSCARHDICYHCGVSYLIGRATCDLSFRNDTTTSCKKRYINTVLYYLPGVAQPPYAHNRQRLAEVVDNHKGELVLLLEEELRAFKPSQSNPGVSVYFIFFNIPRTTRVLIKWIELMKDDLSNITKVGERATISESDDLKNVEGIAEKIICKTIYAATSLFGIRLDCEDIRYMACHFFSEVYYLGVHVFGGPHYLKAPEFYCKEDFVPKCLPGSPL
;
A
#
# COMPACT_ATOMS: atom_id res chain seq x y z
N MET A 1 -17.48 12.97 25.06
CA MET A 1 -16.32 13.18 24.17
C MET A 1 -16.10 12.08 23.12
N PHE A 2 -17.10 11.23 22.84
CA PHE A 2 -17.05 10.20 21.77
C PHE A 2 -17.77 10.62 20.47
N TYR A 3 -18.60 11.65 20.52
CA TYR A 3 -19.40 12.11 19.37
C TYR A 3 -18.61 12.93 18.33
N ILE A 4 -17.50 13.57 18.70
CA ILE A 4 -16.71 14.40 17.77
C ILE A 4 -15.88 13.52 16.80
N VAL A 5 -15.50 12.31 17.21
CA VAL A 5 -14.76 11.36 16.36
C VAL A 5 -15.69 10.74 15.29
N ALA A 6 -16.96 10.52 15.60
CA ALA A 6 -17.93 9.98 14.64
C ALA A 6 -18.29 10.99 13.53
N VAL A 7 -18.34 12.28 13.84
CA VAL A 7 -18.66 13.35 12.86
C VAL A 7 -17.52 13.59 11.87
N LEU A 8 -16.26 13.35 12.27
CA LEU A 8 -15.11 13.39 11.36
C LEU A 8 -15.02 12.19 10.42
N MET A 9 -15.54 11.02 10.81
CA MET A 9 -15.58 9.83 9.95
C MET A 9 -16.78 9.84 8.98
N ALA A 10 -17.90 10.48 9.33
CA ALA A 10 -19.08 10.56 8.46
C ALA A 10 -19.00 11.65 7.37
N SER A 11 -18.04 12.59 7.46
CA SER A 11 -17.93 13.73 6.53
C SER A 11 -16.89 13.51 5.41
N LEU A 12 -16.30 12.31 5.31
CA LEU A 12 -15.27 11.96 4.31
C LEU A 12 -15.82 11.11 3.15
N ALA A 13 -17.10 11.27 2.81
CA ALA A 13 -17.69 10.73 1.58
C ALA A 13 -17.64 11.76 0.42
N VAL A 14 -16.59 12.59 0.36
CA VAL A 14 -16.37 13.47 -0.79
C VAL A 14 -15.78 12.62 -1.91
N GLY A 15 -16.51 12.55 -3.02
CA GLY A 15 -16.25 11.68 -4.17
C GLY A 15 -14.79 11.66 -4.57
N VAL A 16 -14.13 10.53 -4.32
CA VAL A 16 -12.90 10.18 -5.02
C VAL A 16 -13.34 9.88 -6.44
N SER A 17 -12.94 10.75 -7.37
CA SER A 17 -13.03 10.45 -8.80
C SER A 17 -12.34 9.12 -9.03
N ALA A 18 -13.13 8.10 -9.38
CA ALA A 18 -12.62 6.86 -9.95
C ALA A 18 -11.95 7.23 -11.28
N GLN A 19 -10.67 7.60 -11.23
CA GLN A 19 -9.85 7.61 -12.43
C GLN A 19 -9.82 6.16 -12.88
N GLY A 20 -10.44 5.92 -14.05
CA GLY A 20 -10.64 4.58 -14.58
C GLY A 20 -9.32 3.84 -14.62
N SER A 21 -9.18 2.87 -13.70
CA SER A 21 -8.21 1.80 -13.83
C SER A 21 -8.29 1.32 -15.27
N THR A 22 -7.18 1.49 -16.00
CA THR A 22 -7.09 1.10 -17.39
C THR A 22 -7.35 -0.39 -17.46
N LYS A 23 -8.58 -0.78 -17.82
CA LYS A 23 -9.04 -2.17 -18.08
C LYS A 23 -8.28 -2.87 -19.24
N ASN A 24 -7.12 -2.35 -19.61
CA ASN A 24 -6.24 -2.91 -20.62
C ASN A 24 -5.31 -4.00 -20.06
N ASP A 25 -5.33 -4.24 -18.75
CA ASP A 25 -4.70 -5.43 -18.21
C ASP A 25 -5.45 -6.68 -18.67
N THR A 26 -4.69 -7.61 -19.23
CA THR A 26 -5.16 -8.89 -19.71
C THR A 26 -5.71 -9.78 -18.59
N CYS A 27 -5.34 -9.52 -17.33
CA CYS A 27 -5.86 -10.22 -16.15
C CYS A 27 -7.20 -9.68 -15.64
N TYR A 28 -7.72 -8.58 -16.20
CA TYR A 28 -9.03 -8.03 -15.84
C TYR A 28 -10.15 -8.69 -16.65
N ARG A 29 -10.41 -9.99 -16.40
CA ARG A 29 -11.39 -10.81 -17.13
C ARG A 29 -12.16 -11.72 -16.17
N TYR A 30 -13.36 -12.14 -16.58
CA TYR A 30 -14.22 -13.05 -15.81
C TYR A 30 -14.57 -12.50 -14.42
N ASP A 31 -14.58 -13.36 -13.41
CA ASP A 31 -15.00 -13.08 -12.04
C ASP A 31 -13.84 -12.53 -11.20
N VAL A 32 -13.19 -11.49 -11.70
CA VAL A 32 -12.16 -10.73 -10.97
C VAL A 32 -12.83 -9.53 -10.32
N ASP A 33 -12.85 -9.49 -9.00
CA ASP A 33 -13.36 -8.35 -8.23
C ASP A 33 -12.26 -7.32 -7.94
N GLY A 34 -10.99 -7.66 -8.17
CA GLY A 34 -9.84 -6.79 -8.01
C GLY A 34 -9.67 -6.41 -6.55
N CYS A 35 -9.28 -5.17 -6.27
CA CYS A 35 -9.17 -4.71 -4.88
C CYS A 35 -10.53 -4.31 -4.27
N SER A 36 -11.60 -5.01 -4.64
CA SER A 36 -12.93 -4.73 -4.11
C SER A 36 -12.98 -5.05 -2.63
N ILE A 37 -13.44 -4.09 -1.86
CA ILE A 37 -13.76 -4.24 -0.45
C ILE A 37 -15.26 -4.07 -0.27
N PRO A 38 -15.87 -4.69 0.74
CA PRO A 38 -17.27 -4.45 1.07
C PRO A 38 -17.57 -2.95 1.11
N PHE A 39 -18.71 -2.55 0.54
CA PHE A 39 -19.19 -1.16 0.48
C PHE A 39 -18.38 -0.19 -0.41
N GLN A 40 -17.51 -0.69 -1.29
CA GLN A 40 -16.77 0.12 -2.29
C GLN A 40 -15.99 1.31 -1.71
N LEU A 41 -15.53 1.18 -0.46
CA LEU A 41 -14.93 2.31 0.24
C LEU A 41 -13.60 2.74 -0.42
N PRO A 42 -13.23 4.02 -0.33
CA PRO A 42 -11.97 4.52 -0.84
C PRO A 42 -10.84 4.01 0.06
N PHE A 43 -10.22 2.89 -0.32
CA PHE A 43 -9.03 2.38 0.37
C PHE A 43 -7.76 2.99 -0.20
N PHE A 44 -6.77 3.19 0.66
CA PHE A 44 -5.49 3.78 0.26
C PHE A 44 -4.83 2.95 -0.83
N PHE A 45 -4.36 3.62 -1.88
CA PHE A 45 -3.65 2.99 -3.00
C PHE A 45 -4.44 1.93 -3.78
N LYS A 46 -5.78 1.89 -3.65
CA LYS A 46 -6.65 0.93 -4.36
C LYS A 46 -6.36 0.88 -5.87
N ASP A 47 -6.29 2.03 -6.52
CA ASP A 47 -6.04 2.10 -7.96
C ASP A 47 -4.64 1.58 -8.32
N LEU A 48 -3.64 1.91 -7.50
CA LEU A 48 -2.26 1.45 -7.68
C LEU A 48 -2.15 -0.08 -7.54
N PHE A 49 -2.94 -0.69 -6.66
CA PHE A 49 -2.89 -2.13 -6.40
C PHE A 49 -3.88 -2.95 -7.22
N THR A 50 -4.79 -2.31 -7.97
CA THR A 50 -5.87 -3.00 -8.71
C THR A 50 -5.31 -4.06 -9.67
N HIS A 51 -4.18 -3.79 -10.31
CA HIS A 51 -3.50 -4.76 -11.17
C HIS A 51 -3.01 -5.99 -10.40
N SER A 52 -2.38 -5.78 -9.23
CA SER A 52 -1.92 -6.86 -8.36
C SER A 52 -3.09 -7.68 -7.81
N CYS A 53 -4.19 -7.04 -7.42
CA CYS A 53 -5.40 -7.74 -6.97
C CYS A 53 -5.99 -8.61 -8.09
N ALA A 54 -6.11 -8.08 -9.31
CA ALA A 54 -6.63 -8.86 -10.44
C ALA A 54 -5.82 -10.14 -10.74
N ARG A 55 -4.48 -10.05 -10.65
CA ARG A 55 -3.59 -11.21 -10.78
C ARG A 55 -3.76 -12.20 -9.63
N HIS A 56 -3.95 -11.70 -8.41
CA HIS A 56 -4.19 -12.52 -7.21
C HIS A 56 -5.50 -13.31 -7.34
N ASP A 57 -6.58 -12.69 -7.79
CA ASP A 57 -7.88 -13.34 -8.01
C ASP A 57 -7.78 -14.47 -9.04
N ILE A 58 -7.12 -14.21 -10.18
CA ILE A 58 -6.85 -15.25 -11.19
C ILE A 58 -5.99 -16.38 -10.59
N CYS A 59 -4.98 -16.06 -9.77
CA CYS A 59 -4.19 -17.07 -9.09
C CYS A 59 -5.02 -17.89 -8.10
N TYR A 60 -5.98 -17.28 -7.42
CA TYR A 60 -6.87 -17.95 -6.48
C TYR A 60 -7.86 -18.89 -7.15
N HIS A 61 -8.35 -18.52 -8.33
CA HIS A 61 -9.27 -19.35 -9.10
C HIS A 61 -8.54 -20.44 -9.91
N CYS A 62 -7.36 -20.14 -10.44
CA CYS A 62 -6.68 -21.01 -11.39
C CYS A 62 -5.41 -21.67 -10.88
N GLY A 63 -4.84 -21.26 -9.75
CA GLY A 63 -3.56 -21.74 -9.24
C GLY A 63 -3.50 -23.27 -9.10
N VAL A 64 -4.62 -23.91 -8.72
CA VAL A 64 -4.71 -25.37 -8.61
C VAL A 64 -4.45 -26.11 -9.94
N SER A 65 -4.84 -25.54 -11.09
CA SER A 65 -4.53 -26.12 -12.42
C SER A 65 -3.04 -26.13 -12.74
N TYR A 66 -2.28 -25.24 -12.11
CA TYR A 66 -0.86 -25.02 -12.37
C TYR A 66 0.03 -25.46 -11.21
N LEU A 67 -0.52 -26.21 -10.24
CA LEU A 67 0.18 -26.64 -9.02
C LEU A 67 0.73 -25.46 -8.18
N ILE A 68 0.07 -24.31 -8.25
CA ILE A 68 0.43 -23.10 -7.50
C ILE A 68 -0.46 -23.01 -6.27
N GLY A 69 0.12 -23.25 -5.09
CA GLY A 69 -0.60 -23.15 -3.82
C GLY A 69 -0.92 -21.70 -3.40
N ARG A 70 -1.91 -21.55 -2.52
CA ARG A 70 -2.36 -20.25 -1.98
C ARG A 70 -1.23 -19.35 -1.48
N ALA A 71 -0.30 -19.91 -0.70
CA ALA A 71 0.81 -19.15 -0.13
C ALA A 71 1.69 -18.50 -1.21
N THR A 72 1.85 -19.15 -2.37
CA THR A 72 2.57 -18.60 -3.51
C THR A 72 1.79 -17.44 -4.16
N CYS A 73 0.46 -17.55 -4.27
CA CYS A 73 -0.39 -16.45 -4.75
C CYS A 73 -0.30 -15.24 -3.81
N ASP A 74 -0.46 -15.44 -2.49
CA ASP A 74 -0.41 -14.37 -1.48
C ASP A 74 0.95 -13.66 -1.49
N LEU A 75 2.04 -14.44 -1.59
CA LEU A 75 3.39 -13.89 -1.66
C LEU A 75 3.63 -13.11 -2.96
N SER A 76 3.16 -13.61 -4.10
CA SER A 76 3.24 -12.88 -5.38
C SER A 76 2.49 -11.56 -5.29
N PHE A 77 1.28 -11.58 -4.73
CA PHE A 77 0.49 -10.37 -4.51
C PHE A 77 1.24 -9.33 -3.67
N ARG A 78 1.81 -9.74 -2.53
CA ARG A 78 2.64 -8.87 -1.68
C ARG A 78 3.81 -8.26 -2.44
N ASN A 79 4.49 -9.06 -3.25
CA ASN A 79 5.63 -8.58 -4.04
C ASN A 79 5.19 -7.60 -5.13
N ASP A 80 4.07 -7.85 -5.79
CA ASP A 80 3.54 -7.02 -6.87
C ASP A 80 3.08 -5.64 -6.36
N THR A 81 2.38 -5.60 -5.22
CA THR A 81 1.95 -4.33 -4.59
C THR A 81 3.14 -3.52 -4.10
N THR A 82 4.12 -4.17 -3.47
CA THR A 82 5.38 -3.55 -3.02
C THR A 82 6.19 -3.00 -4.20
N THR A 83 6.28 -3.78 -5.28
CA THR A 83 6.96 -3.38 -6.51
C THR A 83 6.27 -2.16 -7.14
N SER A 84 4.93 -2.12 -7.11
CA SER A 84 4.15 -0.98 -7.61
C SER A 84 4.43 0.30 -6.80
N CYS A 85 4.56 0.20 -5.48
CA CYS A 85 4.98 1.32 -4.63
C CYS A 85 6.37 1.85 -5.02
N LYS A 86 7.36 0.94 -5.13
CA LYS A 86 8.74 1.29 -5.48
C LYS A 86 8.85 1.89 -6.89
N LYS A 87 8.22 1.27 -7.88
CA LYS A 87 8.15 1.79 -9.26
C LYS A 87 7.59 3.21 -9.29
N ARG A 88 6.45 3.45 -8.62
CA ARG A 88 5.84 4.79 -8.53
C ARG A 88 6.80 5.81 -7.94
N TYR A 89 7.40 5.50 -6.79
CA TYR A 89 8.26 6.44 -6.06
C TYR A 89 9.55 6.81 -6.80
N ILE A 90 10.20 5.82 -7.44
CA ILE A 90 11.40 6.05 -8.25
C ILE A 90 11.05 6.80 -9.55
N ASN A 91 9.95 6.44 -10.21
CA ASN A 91 9.56 7.04 -11.49
C ASN A 91 9.05 8.48 -11.36
N THR A 92 8.59 8.92 -10.18
CA THR A 92 8.29 10.34 -9.92
C THR A 92 9.49 11.25 -10.25
N VAL A 93 10.73 10.73 -10.21
CA VAL A 93 11.96 11.50 -10.53
C VAL A 93 12.25 11.56 -12.04
N LEU A 94 11.73 10.62 -12.85
CA LEU A 94 12.13 10.48 -14.26
C LEU A 94 11.39 11.42 -15.23
N TYR A 95 10.49 12.27 -14.74
CA TYR A 95 9.84 13.29 -15.58
C TYR A 95 10.74 14.50 -15.90
N TYR A 96 11.97 14.55 -15.39
CA TYR A 96 12.93 15.58 -15.77
C TYR A 96 13.61 15.26 -17.11
N LEU A 97 13.64 16.27 -17.98
CA LEU A 97 14.01 16.22 -19.39
C LEU A 97 15.31 15.42 -19.67
N PRO A 98 15.36 14.65 -20.78
CA PRO A 98 16.59 13.99 -21.22
C PRO A 98 17.71 15.01 -21.43
N GLY A 99 18.85 14.80 -20.77
CA GLY A 99 20.03 15.68 -20.84
C GLY A 99 20.28 16.54 -19.59
N VAL A 100 19.37 16.54 -18.61
CA VAL A 100 19.63 17.15 -17.30
C VAL A 100 20.33 16.13 -16.40
N ALA A 101 21.45 16.51 -15.78
CA ALA A 101 22.14 15.67 -14.82
C ALA A 101 21.16 15.18 -13.75
N GLN A 102 21.19 13.88 -13.44
CA GLN A 102 20.32 13.27 -12.43
C GLN A 102 20.40 14.09 -11.14
N PRO A 103 19.27 14.59 -10.62
CA PRO A 103 19.28 15.35 -9.40
C PRO A 103 19.89 14.51 -8.27
N PRO A 104 20.66 15.09 -7.33
CA PRO A 104 21.18 14.40 -6.14
C PRO A 104 20.10 13.63 -5.35
N TYR A 105 18.83 14.00 -5.56
CA TYR A 105 17.64 13.38 -4.98
C TYR A 105 17.40 11.93 -5.41
N ALA A 106 17.75 11.52 -6.63
CA ALA A 106 17.46 10.16 -7.12
C ALA A 106 18.15 9.08 -6.28
N HIS A 107 19.41 9.33 -5.90
CA HIS A 107 20.20 8.44 -5.06
C HIS A 107 19.62 8.32 -3.64
N ASN A 108 19.15 9.43 -3.06
CA ASN A 108 18.53 9.40 -1.72
C ASN A 108 17.21 8.61 -1.71
N ARG A 109 16.43 8.65 -2.81
CA ARG A 109 15.22 7.84 -2.95
C ARG A 109 15.53 6.34 -3.03
N GLN A 110 16.57 5.95 -3.76
CA GLN A 110 17.00 4.56 -3.81
C GLN A 110 17.43 4.06 -2.42
N ARG A 111 18.24 4.86 -1.70
CA ARG A 111 18.62 4.54 -0.31
C ARG A 111 17.42 4.47 0.63
N LEU A 112 16.44 5.37 0.49
CA LEU A 112 15.21 5.29 1.28
C LEU A 112 14.45 4.00 0.99
N ALA A 113 14.33 3.62 -0.28
CA ALA A 113 13.69 2.37 -0.68
C ALA A 113 14.39 1.14 -0.10
N GLU A 114 15.72 1.13 -0.07
CA GLU A 114 16.50 0.08 0.59
C GLU A 114 16.26 0.02 2.10
N VAL A 115 16.22 1.17 2.80
CA VAL A 115 15.90 1.21 4.23
C VAL A 115 14.49 0.66 4.49
N VAL A 116 13.51 1.10 3.71
CA VAL A 116 12.13 0.60 3.81
C VAL A 116 12.05 -0.91 3.56
N ASP A 117 12.76 -1.42 2.53
CA ASP A 117 12.79 -2.85 2.21
C ASP A 117 13.45 -3.68 3.32
N ASN A 118 14.50 -3.15 3.96
CA ASN A 118 15.21 -3.82 5.06
C ASN A 118 14.38 -3.90 6.35
N HIS A 119 13.54 -2.90 6.61
CA HIS A 119 12.72 -2.81 7.83
C HIS A 119 11.29 -3.37 7.66
N LYS A 120 11.01 -4.08 6.56
CA LYS A 120 9.67 -4.63 6.30
C LYS A 120 9.27 -5.72 7.30
N GLY A 121 10.24 -6.44 7.89
CA GLY A 121 9.96 -7.51 8.86
C GLY A 121 9.36 -6.97 10.15
N GLU A 122 9.92 -5.86 10.63
CA GLU A 122 9.49 -5.11 11.80
C GLU A 122 8.07 -4.57 11.62
N LEU A 123 7.75 -4.08 10.42
CA LEU A 123 6.38 -3.65 10.08
C LEU A 123 5.38 -4.81 10.19
N VAL A 124 5.70 -5.99 9.66
CA VAL A 124 4.83 -7.16 9.77
C VAL A 124 4.58 -7.51 11.24
N LEU A 125 5.63 -7.51 12.08
CA LEU A 125 5.49 -7.79 13.51
C LEU A 125 4.59 -6.78 14.23
N LEU A 126 4.73 -5.48 13.91
CA LEU A 126 3.86 -4.43 14.46
C LEU A 126 2.40 -4.63 14.03
N LEU A 127 2.15 -4.96 12.77
CA LEU A 127 0.80 -5.21 12.26
C LEU A 127 0.17 -6.46 12.89
N GLU A 128 0.95 -7.53 13.07
CA GLU A 128 0.50 -8.75 13.75
C GLU A 128 0.22 -8.52 15.24
N GLU A 129 1.01 -7.68 15.93
CA GLU A 129 0.73 -7.26 17.30
C GLU A 129 -0.62 -6.54 17.37
N GLU A 130 -0.87 -5.58 16.46
CA GLU A 130 -2.10 -4.82 16.42
C GLU A 130 -3.32 -5.68 16.06
N LEU A 131 -3.12 -6.67 15.19
CA LEU A 131 -4.13 -7.68 14.85
C LEU A 131 -4.44 -8.60 16.03
N ARG A 132 -3.44 -9.03 16.80
CA ARG A 132 -3.64 -9.85 18.02
C ARG A 132 -4.29 -9.08 19.16
N ALA A 133 -3.91 -7.81 19.34
CA ALA A 133 -4.51 -6.93 20.34
C ALA A 133 -5.99 -6.64 20.04
N PHE A 134 -6.39 -6.83 18.79
CA PHE A 134 -7.78 -6.70 18.39
C PHE A 134 -8.62 -7.88 18.87
N LYS A 135 -9.46 -7.63 19.87
CA LYS A 135 -10.50 -8.56 20.30
C LYS A 135 -11.71 -8.37 19.38
N PRO A 136 -12.02 -9.30 18.46
CA PRO A 136 -13.19 -9.13 17.62
C PRO A 136 -14.44 -9.05 18.49
N SER A 137 -15.28 -8.06 18.23
CA SER A 137 -16.63 -8.06 18.80
C SER A 137 -17.31 -9.33 18.29
N GLN A 138 -17.78 -10.21 19.19
CA GLN A 138 -18.36 -11.51 18.85
C GLN A 138 -19.54 -11.43 17.86
N SER A 139 -20.15 -10.25 17.69
CA SER A 139 -21.36 -10.08 16.89
C SER A 139 -21.15 -10.03 15.38
N ASN A 140 -19.96 -9.68 14.84
CA ASN A 140 -19.75 -9.67 13.39
C ASN A 140 -18.25 -9.64 12.99
N PRO A 141 -17.63 -10.79 12.65
CA PRO A 141 -16.20 -10.84 12.35
C PRO A 141 -15.80 -9.99 11.12
N GLY A 142 -16.68 -9.85 10.12
CA GLY A 142 -16.40 -9.06 8.91
C GLY A 142 -16.33 -7.55 9.17
N VAL A 143 -17.20 -7.03 10.03
CA VAL A 143 -17.18 -5.61 10.46
C VAL A 143 -15.95 -5.33 11.35
N SER A 144 -15.48 -6.34 12.06
CA SER A 144 -14.35 -6.21 12.99
C SER A 144 -13.04 -5.90 12.25
N VAL A 145 -12.74 -6.59 11.16
CA VAL A 145 -11.51 -6.38 10.36
C VAL A 145 -11.47 -4.97 9.74
N TYR A 146 -12.63 -4.48 9.33
CA TYR A 146 -12.80 -3.11 8.84
C TYR A 146 -12.38 -2.06 9.89
N PHE A 147 -12.71 -2.24 11.16
CA PHE A 147 -12.29 -1.29 12.20
C PHE A 147 -10.77 -1.26 12.45
N ILE A 148 -10.03 -2.33 12.12
CA ILE A 148 -8.58 -2.38 12.31
C ILE A 148 -7.88 -1.49 11.29
N PHE A 149 -8.22 -1.65 10.01
CA PHE A 149 -7.47 -1.03 8.91
C PHE A 149 -7.94 0.38 8.57
N PHE A 150 -9.16 0.76 8.96
CA PHE A 150 -9.77 2.05 8.63
C PHE A 150 -9.75 3.05 9.79
N ASN A 151 -9.20 2.67 10.95
CA ASN A 151 -9.01 3.60 12.05
C ASN A 151 -7.73 4.41 11.83
N ILE A 152 -7.85 5.53 11.11
CA ILE A 152 -6.73 6.44 10.77
C ILE A 152 -5.80 6.70 11.98
N PRO A 153 -6.29 7.08 13.18
CA PRO A 153 -5.42 7.24 14.35
C PRO A 153 -4.56 6.02 14.71
N ARG A 154 -5.12 4.81 14.59
CA ARG A 154 -4.40 3.57 14.88
C ARG A 154 -3.37 3.28 13.80
N THR A 155 -3.78 3.38 12.53
CA THR A 155 -2.91 3.20 11.37
C THR A 155 -1.71 4.15 11.41
N THR A 156 -1.95 5.44 11.66
CA THR A 156 -0.89 6.45 11.80
C THR A 156 0.05 6.14 12.96
N ARG A 157 -0.46 5.59 14.08
CA ARG A 157 0.39 5.18 15.21
C ARG A 157 1.36 4.06 14.84
N VAL A 158 0.88 3.04 14.11
CA VAL A 158 1.75 1.93 13.65
C VAL A 158 2.80 2.46 12.69
N LEU A 159 2.40 3.31 11.74
CA LEU A 159 3.32 3.94 10.81
C LEU A 159 4.39 4.79 11.52
N ILE A 160 4.02 5.58 12.53
CA ILE A 160 4.98 6.36 13.35
C ILE A 160 5.94 5.43 14.10
N LYS A 161 5.44 4.36 14.75
CA LYS A 161 6.30 3.38 15.43
C LYS A 161 7.29 2.73 14.47
N TRP A 162 6.84 2.38 13.27
CA TRP A 162 7.71 1.80 12.26
C TRP A 162 8.78 2.79 11.79
N ILE A 163 8.42 4.06 11.57
CA ILE A 163 9.38 5.14 11.28
C ILE A 163 10.40 5.30 12.40
N GLU A 164 9.97 5.21 13.67
CA GLU A 164 10.86 5.28 14.82
C GLU A 164 11.89 4.15 14.84
N LEU A 165 11.52 2.94 14.43
CA LEU A 165 12.46 1.81 14.28
C LEU A 165 13.51 2.06 13.19
N MET A 166 13.15 2.80 12.14
CA MET A 166 14.04 3.17 11.04
C MET A 166 14.89 4.43 11.30
N LYS A 167 14.72 5.09 12.46
CA LYS A 167 15.22 6.47 12.66
C LYS A 167 16.72 6.63 12.40
N ASP A 168 17.53 5.67 12.81
CA ASP A 168 18.99 5.78 12.74
C ASP A 168 19.44 5.68 11.27
N ASP A 169 18.86 4.75 10.51
CA ASP A 169 19.12 4.59 9.07
C ASP A 169 18.60 5.78 8.25
N LEU A 170 17.41 6.28 8.58
CA LEU A 170 16.84 7.47 7.95
C LEU A 170 17.70 8.71 8.21
N SER A 171 18.25 8.86 9.42
CA SER A 171 19.13 9.98 9.76
C SER A 171 20.41 10.02 8.89
N ASN A 172 20.90 8.85 8.46
CA ASN A 172 22.07 8.72 7.60
C ASN A 172 21.79 9.08 6.13
N ILE A 173 20.52 9.12 5.74
CA ILE A 173 20.08 9.57 4.40
C ILE A 173 19.88 11.09 4.42
N THR A 174 19.25 11.63 5.46
CA THR A 174 18.86 13.04 5.53
C THR A 174 20.01 14.00 5.77
N LYS A 175 21.10 13.58 6.43
CA LYS A 175 22.30 14.41 6.68
C LYS A 175 23.08 14.81 5.42
N VAL A 176 22.91 14.09 4.32
CA VAL A 176 23.77 14.22 3.13
C VAL A 176 23.30 15.32 2.16
N GLY A 177 22.13 15.93 2.40
CA GLY A 177 21.65 17.04 1.57
C GLY A 177 21.08 18.16 2.42
N GLU A 178 21.81 19.27 2.53
CA GLU A 178 21.20 20.59 2.81
C GLU A 178 20.20 20.90 1.69
N ARG A 179 19.00 20.36 1.85
CA ARG A 179 17.89 20.55 0.94
C ARG A 179 17.47 22.01 1.03
N ALA A 180 17.43 22.70 -0.12
CA ALA A 180 16.79 24.00 -0.25
C ALA A 180 15.42 23.92 0.45
N THR A 181 15.08 24.94 1.24
CA THR A 181 13.79 25.06 1.93
C THR A 181 12.67 25.10 0.89
N ILE A 182 12.21 23.93 0.45
CA ILE A 182 10.96 23.79 -0.29
C ILE A 182 9.87 24.18 0.70
N SER A 183 9.05 25.17 0.35
CA SER A 183 8.01 25.67 1.25
C SER A 183 6.99 24.55 1.47
N GLU A 184 6.60 24.31 2.72
CA GLU A 184 5.54 23.38 3.13
C GLU A 184 4.24 23.58 2.31
N SER A 185 4.05 24.79 1.76
CA SER A 185 2.90 25.15 0.93
C SER A 185 2.88 24.47 -0.44
N ASP A 186 4.04 24.15 -1.03
CA ASP A 186 4.11 23.72 -2.43
C ASP A 186 3.97 22.20 -2.59
N ASP A 187 4.45 21.41 -1.62
CA ASP A 187 4.29 19.95 -1.63
C ASP A 187 2.83 19.51 -1.36
N LEU A 188 2.10 20.25 -0.51
CA LEU A 188 0.71 19.93 -0.15
C LEU A 188 -0.33 20.28 -1.23
N LYS A 189 0.02 21.14 -2.19
CA LYS A 189 -0.89 21.55 -3.28
C LYS A 189 -1.14 20.43 -4.28
N ASN A 190 -0.16 19.53 -4.47
CA ASN A 190 -0.20 18.47 -5.49
C ASN A 190 -0.75 17.13 -4.98
N VAL A 191 -1.09 17.03 -3.69
CA VAL A 191 -1.71 15.82 -3.13
C VAL A 191 -3.21 15.85 -3.42
N GLU A 192 -3.70 14.90 -4.22
CA GLU A 192 -5.10 14.90 -4.69
C GLU A 192 -6.11 14.44 -3.62
N GLY A 193 -5.66 13.70 -2.58
CA GLY A 193 -6.52 13.15 -1.53
C GLY A 193 -6.44 13.87 -0.18
N ILE A 194 -7.60 14.17 0.44
CA ILE A 194 -7.67 14.72 1.82
C ILE A 194 -6.95 13.81 2.82
N ALA A 195 -7.16 12.50 2.71
CA ALA A 195 -6.55 11.52 3.60
C ALA A 195 -5.02 11.49 3.45
N GLU A 196 -4.51 11.56 2.22
CA GLU A 196 -3.06 11.65 1.95
C GLU A 196 -2.46 12.93 2.55
N LYS A 197 -3.14 14.09 2.43
CA LYS A 197 -2.69 15.34 3.06
C LYS A 197 -2.61 15.23 4.58
N ILE A 198 -3.60 14.61 5.20
CA ILE A 198 -3.63 14.39 6.66
C ILE A 198 -2.48 13.48 7.09
N ILE A 199 -2.24 12.38 6.36
CA ILE A 199 -1.14 11.46 6.65
C ILE A 199 0.19 12.20 6.50
N CYS A 200 0.43 12.87 5.37
CA CYS A 200 1.66 13.62 5.14
C CYS A 200 1.92 14.64 6.24
N LYS A 201 0.94 15.49 6.57
CA LYS A 201 1.09 16.51 7.62
C LYS A 201 1.37 15.90 8.99
N THR A 202 0.65 14.82 9.34
CA THR A 202 0.78 14.18 10.66
C THR A 202 2.12 13.48 10.81
N ILE A 203 2.52 12.72 9.78
CA ILE A 203 3.80 12.00 9.78
C ILE A 203 4.97 12.98 9.69
N TYR A 204 4.88 14.03 8.87
CA TYR A 204 5.91 15.07 8.79
C TYR A 204 6.15 15.75 10.14
N ALA A 205 5.08 16.10 10.86
CA ALA A 205 5.18 16.65 12.20
C ALA A 205 5.85 15.66 13.17
N ALA A 206 5.49 14.37 13.10
CA ALA A 206 6.08 13.33 13.93
C ALA A 206 7.57 13.09 13.61
N THR A 207 7.95 12.99 12.33
CA THR A 207 9.33 12.77 11.89
C THR A 207 10.24 13.93 12.26
N SER A 208 9.70 15.16 12.24
CA SER A 208 10.42 16.36 12.68
C SER A 208 10.82 16.29 14.16
N LEU A 209 10.03 15.64 15.02
CA LEU A 209 10.39 15.41 16.43
C LEU A 209 11.58 14.47 16.59
N PHE A 210 11.81 13.59 15.61
CA PHE A 210 12.94 12.67 15.58
C PHE A 210 14.18 13.26 14.89
N GLY A 211 14.12 14.51 14.42
CA GLY A 211 15.19 15.12 13.62
C GLY A 211 15.31 14.52 12.21
N ILE A 212 14.28 13.81 11.73
CA ILE A 212 14.25 13.22 10.39
C ILE A 212 13.46 14.15 9.47
N ARG A 213 14.06 14.51 8.33
CA ARG A 213 13.41 15.28 7.27
C ARG A 213 12.98 14.34 6.14
N LEU A 214 11.69 14.05 6.06
CA LEU A 214 11.06 13.36 4.94
C LEU A 214 10.17 14.35 4.20
N ASP A 215 10.16 14.33 2.87
CA ASP A 215 9.15 15.07 2.11
C ASP A 215 7.84 14.29 1.99
N CYS A 216 6.82 14.89 1.39
CA CYS A 216 5.52 14.23 1.23
C CYS A 216 5.59 13.00 0.31
N GLU A 217 6.50 12.97 -0.66
CA GLU A 217 6.66 11.81 -1.56
C GLU A 217 7.34 10.64 -0.84
N ASP A 218 8.34 10.93 0.00
CA ASP A 218 8.97 9.96 0.91
C ASP A 218 7.93 9.34 1.85
N ILE A 219 7.11 10.17 2.49
CA ILE A 219 6.03 9.71 3.39
C ILE A 219 4.99 8.91 2.61
N ARG A 220 4.59 9.36 1.41
CA ARG A 220 3.63 8.65 0.55
C ARG A 220 4.16 7.28 0.15
N TYR A 221 5.44 7.16 -0.16
CA TYR A 221 6.09 5.90 -0.46
C TYR A 221 6.08 4.95 0.74
N MET A 222 6.44 5.43 1.92
CA MET A 222 6.37 4.63 3.16
C MET A 222 4.94 4.21 3.48
N ALA A 223 3.97 5.11 3.33
CA ALA A 223 2.55 4.78 3.49
C ALA A 223 2.09 3.74 2.47
N CYS A 224 2.54 3.81 1.21
CA CYS A 224 2.25 2.81 0.20
C CYS A 224 2.74 1.42 0.61
N HIS A 225 3.98 1.30 1.07
CA HIS A 225 4.53 0.04 1.60
C HIS A 225 3.76 -0.45 2.82
N PHE A 226 3.43 0.46 3.74
CA PHE A 226 2.60 0.15 4.90
C PHE A 226 1.25 -0.48 4.47
N PHE A 227 0.55 0.14 3.52
CA PHE A 227 -0.73 -0.36 3.06
C PHE A 227 -0.59 -1.63 2.21
N SER A 228 0.50 -1.80 1.47
CA SER A 228 0.84 -3.07 0.78
C SER A 228 0.86 -4.25 1.76
N GLU A 229 1.50 -4.08 2.92
CA GLU A 229 1.52 -5.11 3.98
C GLU A 229 0.14 -5.33 4.62
N VAL A 230 -0.62 -4.25 4.83
CA VAL A 230 -2.02 -4.35 5.29
C VAL A 230 -2.87 -5.18 4.32
N TYR A 231 -2.78 -4.92 3.03
CA TYR A 231 -3.47 -5.69 1.99
C TYR A 231 -3.04 -7.16 2.02
N TYR A 232 -1.73 -7.42 2.06
CA TYR A 232 -1.18 -8.77 2.13
C TYR A 232 -1.71 -9.53 3.36
N LEU A 233 -1.68 -8.92 4.54
CA LEU A 233 -2.19 -9.54 5.76
C LEU A 233 -3.70 -9.82 5.65
N GLY A 234 -4.45 -8.89 5.05
CA GLY A 234 -5.87 -9.07 4.77
C GLY A 234 -6.13 -10.34 3.94
N VAL A 235 -5.48 -10.47 2.77
CA VAL A 235 -5.67 -11.65 1.91
C VAL A 235 -5.09 -12.91 2.54
N HIS A 236 -3.97 -12.83 3.25
CA HIS A 236 -3.32 -14.00 3.83
C HIS A 236 -4.14 -14.62 4.96
N VAL A 237 -4.75 -13.77 5.80
CA VAL A 237 -5.58 -14.20 6.94
C VAL A 237 -6.99 -14.58 6.49
N PHE A 238 -7.61 -13.81 5.61
CA PHE A 238 -9.04 -13.95 5.27
C PHE A 238 -9.32 -14.55 3.90
N GLY A 239 -8.34 -14.61 3.00
CA GLY A 239 -8.49 -15.15 1.64
C GLY A 239 -8.57 -16.67 1.58
N GLY A 240 -8.20 -17.39 2.65
CA GLY A 240 -8.18 -18.85 2.68
C GLY A 240 -9.42 -19.56 2.12
N PRO A 241 -10.65 -19.18 2.52
CA PRO A 241 -11.88 -19.74 1.98
C PRO A 241 -12.15 -19.46 0.48
N HIS A 242 -11.51 -18.44 -0.09
CA HIS A 242 -11.69 -18.03 -1.49
C HIS A 242 -10.74 -18.73 -2.46
N TYR A 243 -9.66 -19.35 -1.97
CA TYR A 243 -8.77 -20.14 -2.82
C TYR A 243 -9.46 -21.45 -3.24
N LEU A 244 -9.72 -21.60 -4.54
CA LEU A 244 -10.54 -22.70 -5.05
C LEU A 244 -9.79 -24.03 -5.01
N LYS A 245 -10.53 -25.09 -4.66
CA LYS A 245 -10.03 -26.48 -4.68
C LYS A 245 -10.16 -27.15 -6.05
N ALA A 246 -10.98 -26.58 -6.93
CA ALA A 246 -11.16 -27.01 -8.30
C ALA A 246 -11.04 -25.78 -9.20
N PRO A 247 -10.40 -25.90 -10.37
CA PRO A 247 -10.18 -24.75 -11.23
C PRO A 247 -11.45 -24.33 -11.96
N GLU A 248 -11.58 -23.04 -12.21
CA GLU A 248 -12.63 -22.47 -13.07
C GLU A 248 -12.45 -22.87 -14.55
N PHE A 249 -13.53 -22.76 -15.32
CA PHE A 249 -13.56 -23.19 -16.72
C PHE A 249 -12.57 -22.41 -17.63
N TYR A 250 -12.31 -21.14 -17.31
CA TYR A 250 -11.42 -20.27 -18.07
C TYR A 250 -9.93 -20.47 -17.73
N CYS A 251 -9.61 -21.33 -16.76
CA CYS A 251 -8.22 -21.56 -16.32
C CYS A 251 -7.33 -22.22 -17.38
N LYS A 252 -7.86 -22.56 -18.56
CA LYS A 252 -7.11 -23.09 -19.70
C LYS A 252 -6.83 -22.04 -20.78
N GLU A 253 -7.29 -20.81 -20.59
CA GLU A 253 -7.09 -19.76 -21.59
C GLU A 253 -5.66 -19.22 -21.59
N ASP A 254 -5.19 -18.81 -22.77
CA ASP A 254 -3.81 -18.36 -23.01
C ASP A 254 -3.39 -17.12 -22.19
N PHE A 255 -4.36 -16.40 -21.63
CA PHE A 255 -4.08 -15.23 -20.79
C PHE A 255 -3.69 -15.62 -19.37
N VAL A 256 -4.20 -16.75 -18.84
CA VAL A 256 -4.04 -17.15 -17.45
C VAL A 256 -2.58 -17.31 -17.06
N PRO A 257 -1.71 -18.00 -17.83
CA PRO A 257 -0.29 -18.11 -17.48
C PRO A 257 0.41 -16.76 -17.27
N LYS A 258 -0.03 -15.70 -17.97
CA LYS A 258 0.54 -14.34 -17.86
C LYS A 258 0.17 -13.65 -16.55
N CYS A 259 -0.90 -14.11 -15.89
CA CYS A 259 -1.42 -13.58 -14.64
C CYS A 259 -0.91 -14.33 -13.40
N LEU A 260 -0.27 -15.50 -13.60
CA LEU A 260 0.25 -16.31 -12.50
C LEU A 260 1.59 -15.80 -11.96
N PRO A 261 1.95 -16.16 -10.72
CA PRO A 261 3.25 -15.85 -10.12
C PRO A 261 4.44 -16.18 -11.03
N GLY A 262 5.41 -15.28 -11.11
CA GLY A 262 6.62 -15.42 -11.94
C GLY A 262 6.50 -14.81 -13.35
N SER A 263 5.29 -14.44 -13.78
CA SER A 263 5.10 -13.66 -15.00
C SER A 263 5.42 -12.17 -14.76
N PRO A 264 6.08 -11.47 -15.70
CA PRO A 264 6.42 -10.05 -15.54
C PRO A 264 5.18 -9.14 -15.47
N LEU A 265 5.31 -8.07 -14.67
CA LEU A 265 4.39 -6.93 -14.55
C LEU A 265 4.68 -5.85 -15.59
#